data_AF-A0A7Y5J1J5-F1
#
_entry.id   AF-A0A7Y5J1J5-F1
#
_cell.length_a   1.000
_cell.length_b   1.000
_cell.length_c   1.000
_cell.angle_alpha   90.00
_cell.angle_beta   90.00
_cell.angle_gamma   90.00
#
_symmetry.space_group_name_H-M   'P 1'
#
loop_
_entity.id
_entity.type
_entity.pdbx_description
1 polymer ?
#
loop_
_entity_poly.entity_id
_entity_poly.type
_entity_poly.pdbx_seq_one_letter_code
_entity_poly.pdbx_strand_id
1 'polypeptide(L)' 'MPFPILTTERLTLRPLLPDDEQGIFALRSDREINKYLARQPARTIEEARNFINKLLERLCTYCVDKEKIETIQQWTT' A
#
# COMPACT_ATOMS: atom_id res chain seq x y z
N MET A 1 18.91 4.35 4.46
CA MET A 1 18.19 4.42 5.75
C MET A 1 16.84 3.77 5.55
N PRO A 2 16.43 2.80 6.38
CA PRO A 2 15.15 2.10 6.22
C PRO A 2 13.98 3.03 6.58
N PHE A 3 12.81 2.81 5.96
CA PHE A 3 11.58 3.55 6.30
C PHE A 3 11.17 3.22 7.75
N PRO A 4 10.80 4.22 8.58
CA PRO A 4 10.53 4.00 9.99
C PRO A 4 9.21 3.25 10.23
N ILE A 5 9.18 2.45 11.30
CA ILE A 5 7.96 1.87 11.85
C ILE A 5 7.61 2.68 13.10
N LEU A 6 6.39 3.21 13.16
CA LEU A 6 5.91 3.98 14.31
C LEU A 6 4.89 3.16 15.07
N THR A 7 5.05 3.07 16.39
CA THR A 7 4.13 2.35 17.27
C THR A 7 3.51 3.29 18.28
N THR A 8 2.24 3.05 18.58
CA THR A 8 1.47 3.70 19.65
C THR A 8 0.87 2.60 20.52
N GLU A 9 0.14 2.96 21.57
CA GLU A 9 -0.54 1.99 22.43
C GLU A 9 -1.53 1.09 21.68
N ARG A 10 -2.15 1.58 20.59
CA ARG A 10 -3.21 0.87 19.87
C ARG A 10 -2.89 0.50 18.43
N LEU A 11 -1.90 1.17 17.82
CA LEU A 11 -1.67 1.09 16.38
C LEU A 11 -0.18 1.05 16.04
N THR A 12 0.13 0.27 15.01
CA THR A 12 1.45 0.23 14.35
C THR A 12 1.31 0.78 12.93
N LEU A 13 2.04 1.85 12.64
CA LEU A 13 2.17 2.43 11.31
C LEU A 13 3.45 1.90 10.67
N ARG A 14 3.28 1.16 9.58
CA ARG A 14 4.36 0.53 8.80
C ARG A 14 4.34 1.01 7.35
N PRO A 15 5.41 0.77 6.58
CA PRO A 15 5.37 0.96 5.13
C PRO A 15 4.19 0.22 4.49
N LEU A 16 3.64 0.82 3.44
CA LEU A 16 2.64 0.20 2.59
C LEU A 16 3.28 -0.97 1.84
N LEU A 17 2.58 -2.11 1.75
CA LEU A 17 3.01 -3.29 1.03
C LEU A 17 2.09 -3.55 -0.17
N PRO A 18 2.57 -4.22 -1.25
CA PRO A 18 1.72 -4.61 -2.37
C PRO A 18 0.47 -5.41 -1.94
N ASP A 19 0.64 -6.29 -0.96
CA ASP A 19 -0.42 -7.17 -0.45
C ASP A 19 -1.51 -6.41 0.34
N ASP A 20 -1.36 -5.11 0.60
CA ASP A 20 -2.39 -4.30 1.27
C ASP A 20 -3.54 -3.89 0.33
N GLU A 21 -3.53 -4.38 -0.93
CA GLU A 21 -4.46 -4.03 -1.99
C GLU A 21 -5.94 -4.22 -1.63
N GLN A 22 -6.32 -5.26 -0.88
CA GLN A 22 -7.71 -5.46 -0.46
C GLN A 22 -8.16 -4.40 0.55
N GLY A 23 -7.29 -4.06 1.52
CA GLY A 23 -7.57 -3.04 2.53
C GLY A 23 -7.65 -1.64 1.91
N ILE A 24 -6.75 -1.35 0.98
CA ILE A 24 -6.77 -0.10 0.21
C ILE A 24 -7.99 -0.03 -0.69
N PHE A 25 -8.38 -1.13 -1.34
CA PHE A 25 -9.59 -1.18 -2.16
C PHE A 25 -10.84 -0.92 -1.31
N ALA A 26 -11.00 -1.56 -0.16
CA ALA A 26 -12.12 -1.32 0.75
C ALA A 26 -12.21 0.16 1.15
N LEU A 27 -11.09 0.77 1.54
CA LEU A 27 -11.03 2.18 1.91
C LEU A 27 -11.34 3.13 0.74
N ARG A 28 -10.90 2.79 -0.47
CA ARG A 28 -10.97 3.68 -1.65
C ARG A 28 -12.21 3.49 -2.51
N SER A 29 -12.93 2.37 -2.36
CA SER A 29 -14.20 2.12 -3.04
C SER A 29 -15.39 2.64 -2.25
N ASP A 30 -15.24 2.81 -0.93
CA ASP A 30 -16.30 3.31 -0.06
C ASP A 30 -16.63 4.78 -0.36
N ARG A 31 -17.89 5.03 -0.73
CA ARG A 31 -18.37 6.37 -1.11
C ARG A 31 -18.43 7.33 0.07
N GLU A 32 -18.80 6.87 1.26
CA GLU A 32 -18.94 7.71 2.44
C GLU A 32 -17.57 8.15 2.94
N ILE A 33 -16.58 7.24 2.94
CA ILE A 33 -15.19 7.56 3.29
C ILE A 33 -14.59 8.58 2.30
N ASN A 34 -14.90 8.44 1.01
CA ASN A 34 -14.31 9.30 -0.03
C ASN A 34 -15.14 10.55 -0.35
N LYS A 35 -16.25 10.79 0.36
CA LYS A 35 -17.19 11.91 0.10
C LYS A 35 -16.51 13.28 0.00
N TYR A 36 -15.47 13.52 0.79
CA TYR A 36 -14.75 14.79 0.86
C TYR A 36 -13.38 14.76 0.18
N LEU A 37 -13.06 13.68 -0.54
CA LEU A 37 -11.78 13.53 -1.23
C LEU A 37 -11.99 13.77 -2.72
N ALA A 38 -11.29 14.77 -3.28
CA ALA A 38 -11.31 15.09 -4.71
C ALA A 38 -10.49 14.08 -5.55
N ARG A 39 -10.81 12.78 -5.41
CA ARG A 39 -10.15 11.67 -6.11
C ARG A 39 -11.18 10.68 -6.60
N GLN A 40 -10.90 10.03 -7.73
CA GLN A 40 -11.79 8.97 -8.21
C GLN A 40 -11.74 7.75 -7.27
N PRO A 41 -12.90 7.17 -6.91
CA PRO A 41 -12.95 5.95 -6.11
C PRO A 41 -12.37 4.78 -6.91
N ALA A 42 -11.73 3.85 -6.21
CA ALA A 42 -11.25 2.62 -6.84
C ALA A 42 -12.44 1.72 -7.19
N ARG A 43 -12.49 1.25 -8.44
CA ARG A 43 -13.56 0.37 -8.95
C ARG A 43 -13.16 -1.10 -8.94
N THR A 44 -11.86 -1.38 -8.99
CA THR A 44 -11.31 -2.73 -8.98
C THR A 44 -10.13 -2.85 -8.01
N ILE A 45 -9.82 -4.07 -7.58
CA ILE A 45 -8.63 -4.36 -6.77
C ILE A 45 -7.35 -3.99 -7.56
N GLU A 46 -7.36 -4.19 -8.88
CA GLU A 46 -6.23 -3.83 -9.75
C GLU A 46 -5.97 -2.31 -9.75
N GLU A 47 -7.01 -1.48 -9.70
CA GLU A 47 -6.84 -0.02 -9.53
C GLU A 47 -6.21 0.34 -8.17
N ALA A 48 -6.55 -0.39 -7.10
CA ALA A 48 -5.94 -0.22 -5.79
C ALA A 48 -4.46 -0.65 -5.78
N ARG A 49 -4.12 -1.78 -6.40
CA ARG A 49 -2.74 -2.24 -6.61
C ARG A 49 -1.92 -1.23 -7.41
N ASN A 50 -2.46 -0.72 -8.51
CA ASN A 50 -1.82 0.32 -9.31
C ASN A 50 -1.58 1.61 -8.51
N PHE A 51 -2.48 1.96 -7.59
CA PHE A 51 -2.28 3.08 -6.69
C PHE A 51 -1.13 2.83 -5.70
N ILE A 52 -1.04 1.63 -5.11
CA ILE A 52 0.07 1.23 -4.23
C ILE A 52 1.39 1.31 -4.98
N ASN A 53 1.48 0.73 -6.18
CA ASN A 53 2.69 0.74 -6.99
C ASN A 53 3.18 2.16 -7.31
N LYS A 54 2.26 3.07 -7.67
CA LYS A 54 2.57 4.49 -7.90
C LYS A 54 3.08 5.18 -6.64
N LEU A 55 2.54 4.86 -5.47
CA LEU A 55 3.03 5.42 -4.20
C LEU A 55 4.43 4.90 -3.87
N LEU A 56 4.65 3.58 -4.02
CA LEU A 56 5.94 2.95 -3.77
C LEU A 56 7.01 3.49 -4.71
N GLU A 57 6.69 3.69 -5.99
CA GLU A 57 7.59 4.32 -6.96
C GLU A 57 8.00 5.74 -6.53
N ARG A 58 7.05 6.56 -6.07
CA ARG A 58 7.33 7.94 -5.63
C ARG A 58 8.10 8.01 -4.31
N LEU A 59 7.86 7.07 -3.41
CA LEU A 59 8.60 6.95 -2.14
C LEU A 59 10.00 6.37 -2.37
N CYS A 60 10.17 5.58 -3.43
CA CYS A 60 11.43 5.00 -3.86
C CYS A 60 12.27 5.98 -4.69
N THR A 61 12.69 7.09 -4.08
CA THR A 61 13.91 7.78 -4.53
C THR A 61 15.17 7.16 -3.89
N TYR A 62 15.05 6.28 -2.88
CA TYR A 62 16.23 5.70 -2.23
C TYR A 62 16.29 4.20 -1.95
N CYS A 63 15.20 3.43 -1.79
CA CYS A 63 15.38 2.02 -1.37
C CYS A 63 14.19 1.12 -1.74
N VAL A 64 14.19 0.49 -2.91
CA VAL A 64 13.76 -0.91 -3.11
C VAL A 64 14.52 -1.44 -4.32
N ASP A 65 15.59 -2.18 -4.08
CA ASP A 65 16.11 -3.10 -5.08
C ASP A 65 14.96 -4.04 -5.44
N LYS A 66 14.52 -3.99 -6.70
CA LYS A 66 13.34 -4.70 -7.23
C LYS A 66 13.43 -6.24 -7.11
N GLU A 67 14.52 -6.76 -6.56
CA GLU A 67 14.89 -8.17 -6.53
C GLU A 67 14.32 -8.96 -5.32
N LYS A 68 13.84 -8.28 -4.25
CA LYS A 68 13.40 -8.97 -3.02
C LYS A 68 11.89 -9.18 -2.87
N ILE A 69 11.05 -8.58 -3.71
CA ILE A 69 9.60 -8.75 -3.60
C ILE A 69 9.17 -10.14 -4.12
N GLU A 70 9.93 -10.75 -5.04
CA GLU A 70 9.69 -12.13 -5.50
C GLU A 70 10.13 -13.19 -4.48
N THR A 71 11.09 -12.90 -3.60
CA THR A 71 11.62 -13.90 -2.65
C THR A 71 10.70 -14.16 -1.46
N ILE A 72 9.78 -13.23 -1.12
CA ILE A 72 8.86 -13.39 0.02
C ILE A 72 7.74 -14.40 -0.31
N GLN A 73 7.43 -14.62 -1.59
CA GLN A 73 6.42 -15.60 -2.02
C GLN A 73 6.92 -17.06 -2.06
N GLN A 74 8.21 -17.31 -1.81
CA GLN A 74 8.78 -18.67 -1.86
C GLN A 74 9.01 -19.33 -0.50
N TRP A 75 8.68 -18.67 0.62
CA TRP A 75 8.85 -19.21 1.99
C TRP A 75 7.55 -19.41 2.76
N THR A 76 6.42 -19.58 2.06
CA THR A 76 5.17 -20.08 2.64
C THR A 76 4.78 -21.42 2.01
N THR A 77 5.65 -22.42 2.17
CA THR A 77 5.36 -23.86 2.09
C THR A 77 6.18 -24.57 3.16
#